data_AF-A0A842V356-F1
#
_entry.id   AF-A0A842V356-F1
#
_cell.length_a   1.000
_cell.length_b   1.000
_cell.length_c   1.000
_cell.angle_alpha   90.00
_cell.angle_beta   90.00
_cell.angle_gamma   90.00
#
_symmetry.space_group_name_H-M   'P 1'
#
loop_
_entity.id
_entity.type
_entity.pdbx_description
1 polymer ?
#
loop_
_entity_poly.entity_id
_entity_poly.type
_entity_poly.pdbx_seq_one_letter_code
_entity_poly.pdbx_strand_id
1 'polypeptide(L)'
;MKRKIDEVIELLDFNELMNVKKDIEKGGERISRIVDAKIKQELKRHSSHCCVCNAKINPFSVFNFTLVFGPEDMKKKASFCAIDCLEHFLSNLKDFCGDDNTTFIKRIRKTDRKHERD
;
A
#
# COMPACT_ATOMS: atom_id res chain seq x y z
N MET A 1 -1.08 18.51 -2.99
CA MET A 1 0.16 19.11 -3.55
C MET A 1 1.35 18.31 -3.01
N LYS A 2 2.18 17.72 -3.86
CA LYS A 2 3.41 17.02 -3.43
C LYS A 2 4.50 18.08 -3.27
N ARG A 3 4.98 18.30 -2.05
CA ARG A 3 6.12 19.21 -1.82
C ARG A 3 7.42 18.48 -2.19
N LYS A 4 8.35 19.18 -2.81
CA LYS A 4 9.71 18.68 -3.03
C LYS A 4 10.51 18.76 -1.74
N ILE A 5 11.58 17.97 -1.61
CA ILE A 5 12.42 18.01 -0.40
C ILE A 5 13.10 19.38 -0.23
N ASP A 6 13.48 20.00 -1.34
CA ASP A 6 14.11 21.32 -1.38
C ASP A 6 13.22 22.39 -0.75
N GLU A 7 11.92 22.38 -1.07
CA GLU A 7 10.91 23.28 -0.50
C GLU A 7 10.73 23.07 1.01
N VAL A 8 11.00 21.86 1.53
CA VAL A 8 10.93 21.59 2.97
C VAL A 8 12.18 22.10 3.67
N ILE A 9 13.35 21.99 3.04
CA ILE A 9 14.62 22.49 3.59
C ILE A 9 14.60 24.02 3.69
N GLU A 10 14.00 24.72 2.72
CA GLU A 10 13.84 26.18 2.74
C GLU A 10 12.99 26.71 3.92
N LEU A 11 12.17 25.85 4.54
CA LEU A 11 11.32 26.22 5.67
C LEU A 11 12.02 26.06 7.03
N LEU A 12 13.20 25.43 7.07
CA LEU A 12 13.92 25.16 8.30
C LEU A 12 14.75 26.36 8.74
N ASP A 13 14.82 26.61 10.05
CA ASP A 13 15.71 27.62 10.60
C ASP A 13 17.18 27.17 10.61
N PHE A 14 18.11 28.09 10.90
CA PHE A 14 19.54 27.80 10.90
C PHE A 14 19.93 26.66 11.85
N ASN A 15 19.32 26.56 13.03
CA ASN A 15 19.63 25.51 14.00
C ASN A 15 19.11 24.16 13.52
N GLU A 16 17.89 24.13 12.96
CA GLU A 16 17.29 22.95 12.35
C GLU A 16 18.13 22.44 11.17
N LEU A 17 18.56 23.35 10.28
CA LEU A 17 19.46 23.04 9.18
C LEU A 17 20.78 22.44 9.68
N MET A 18 21.35 23.00 10.75
CA MET A 18 22.59 22.50 11.30
C MET A 18 22.44 21.11 11.95
N ASN A 19 21.28 20.81 12.50
CA ASN A 19 20.95 19.48 13.01
C ASN A 19 20.76 18.47 11.87
N VAL A 20 20.08 18.86 10.79
CA VAL A 20 19.90 18.03 9.59
C VAL A 20 21.25 17.73 8.95
N LYS A 21 22.11 18.74 8.80
CA LYS A 21 23.48 18.58 8.27
C LYS A 21 24.28 17.57 9.08
N LYS A 22 24.31 17.71 10.41
CA LYS A 22 25.02 16.78 11.32
C LYS A 22 24.50 15.35 11.23
N ASP A 23 23.19 15.15 11.03
CA ASP A 23 22.63 13.81 10.86
C ASP A 23 23.05 13.20 9.52
N ILE A 24 22.97 13.97 8.43
CA ILE A 24 23.39 13.53 7.09
C ILE A 24 24.88 13.16 7.09
N GLU A 25 25.75 13.96 7.72
CA GLU A 25 27.18 13.66 7.87
C GLU A 25 27.45 12.37 8.63
N LYS A 26 26.53 11.94 9.50
CA LYS A 26 26.57 10.67 10.23
C LYS A 26 25.85 9.52 9.50
N GLY A 27 25.47 9.70 8.24
CA GLY A 27 24.77 8.69 7.44
C GLY A 27 23.23 8.77 7.48
N GLY A 28 22.67 9.84 8.04
CA GLY A 28 21.22 10.12 7.99
C GLY A 28 20.35 9.21 8.84
N GLU A 29 20.92 8.57 9.87
CA GLU A 29 20.24 7.51 10.63
C GLU A 29 18.99 8.01 11.36
N ARG A 30 19.04 9.21 11.94
CA ARG A 30 17.89 9.77 12.67
C ARG A 30 16.76 10.14 11.73
N ILE A 31 17.06 10.84 10.63
CA ILE A 31 16.08 11.22 9.62
C ILE A 31 15.46 9.96 9.01
N SER A 32 16.26 8.96 8.67
CA SER A 32 15.79 7.67 8.14
C SER A 32 14.79 7.00 9.09
N ARG A 33 15.12 6.89 10.38
CA ARG A 33 14.18 6.34 11.40
C ARG A 33 12.89 7.14 11.51
N ILE A 34 12.95 8.47 11.44
CA ILE A 34 11.75 9.33 11.49
C ILE A 34 10.87 9.10 10.27
N VAL A 35 11.46 9.07 9.08
CA VAL A 35 10.76 8.80 7.82
C VAL A 35 10.10 7.42 7.87
N ASP A 36 10.84 6.38 8.26
CA ASP A 36 10.31 5.01 8.39
C ASP A 36 9.17 4.92 9.40
N ALA A 37 9.31 5.56 10.57
CA ALA A 37 8.27 5.61 11.57
C ALA A 37 7.00 6.30 11.03
N LYS A 38 7.17 7.38 10.25
CA LYS A 38 6.06 8.11 9.64
C LYS A 38 5.39 7.29 8.53
N ILE A 39 6.17 6.64 7.67
CA ILE A 39 5.65 5.71 6.66
C ILE A 39 4.88 4.58 7.36
N LYS A 40 5.43 3.95 8.39
CA LYS A 40 4.72 2.92 9.18
C LYS A 40 3.45 3.45 9.82
N GLN A 41 3.43 4.69 10.31
CA GLN A 41 2.23 5.33 10.87
C GLN A 41 1.14 5.53 9.81
N GLU A 42 1.49 6.10 8.64
CA GLU A 42 0.55 6.24 7.53
C GLU A 42 0.12 4.87 6.99
N LEU A 43 1.01 3.86 7.04
CA LEU A 43 0.65 2.50 6.71
C LEU A 43 -0.30 1.88 7.75
N LYS A 44 -0.31 2.33 9.00
CA LYS A 44 -1.30 1.88 10.00
C LYS A 44 -2.62 2.63 9.89
N ARG A 45 -2.69 3.74 9.17
CA ARG A 45 -3.97 4.42 8.92
C ARG A 45 -4.81 3.59 7.98
N HIS A 46 -5.86 3.00 8.52
CA HIS A 46 -6.93 2.37 7.76
C HIS A 46 -7.74 3.45 7.03
N SER A 47 -8.38 3.08 5.92
CA SER A 47 -9.34 3.98 5.27
C SER A 47 -10.47 4.27 6.27
N SER A 48 -10.92 5.53 6.32
CA SER A 48 -12.06 5.94 7.13
C SER A 48 -13.39 5.48 6.54
N HIS A 49 -13.39 4.96 5.32
CA HIS A 49 -14.58 4.52 4.58
C HIS A 49 -14.36 3.13 3.96
N CYS A 50 -15.45 2.35 3.90
CA CYS A 50 -15.51 1.03 3.28
C CYS A 50 -15.31 1.14 1.76
N CYS A 51 -14.44 0.30 1.21
CA CYS A 51 -14.14 0.27 -0.23
C CYS A 51 -15.33 -0.20 -1.10
N VAL A 52 -16.31 -0.89 -0.50
CA VAL A 52 -17.47 -1.44 -1.22
C VAL A 52 -18.71 -0.58 -1.05
N CYS A 53 -19.14 -0.35 0.19
CA CYS A 53 -20.41 0.35 0.45
C CYS A 53 -20.23 1.83 0.83
N ASN A 54 -18.99 2.33 0.87
CA ASN A 54 -18.64 3.69 1.29
C ASN A 54 -19.09 4.10 2.71
N ALA A 55 -19.56 3.15 3.53
CA ALA A 55 -19.89 3.40 4.92
C ALA A 55 -18.65 3.79 5.73
N LYS A 56 -18.82 4.69 6.71
CA LYS A 56 -17.74 5.10 7.60
C LYS A 56 -17.29 3.92 8.47
N ILE A 57 -15.99 3.67 8.51
CA ILE A 57 -15.39 2.61 9.32
C ILE A 57 -15.15 3.14 10.74
N ASN A 58 -15.72 2.45 11.74
CA ASN A 58 -15.47 2.75 13.14
C ASN A 58 -14.14 2.12 13.57
N PRO A 59 -13.06 2.87 13.84
CA PRO A 59 -11.74 2.32 14.13
C PRO A 59 -11.68 1.41 15.38
N PHE A 60 -12.67 1.48 16.26
CA PHE A 60 -12.75 0.65 17.48
C PHE A 60 -13.58 -0.63 17.30
N SER A 61 -14.15 -0.85 16.11
CA SER A 61 -14.91 -2.07 15.81
C SER A 61 -13.96 -3.24 15.54
N VAL A 62 -14.27 -4.40 16.14
CA VAL A 62 -13.58 -5.68 15.87
C VAL A 62 -13.96 -6.30 14.53
N PHE A 63 -15.03 -5.79 13.88
CA PHE A 63 -15.55 -6.32 12.62
C PHE A 63 -15.07 -5.55 11.38
N ASN A 64 -13.98 -4.78 11.52
CA ASN A 64 -13.35 -4.14 10.36
C ASN A 64 -12.28 -5.05 9.76
N PHE A 65 -12.25 -5.09 8.45
CA PHE A 65 -11.25 -5.86 7.70
C PHE A 65 -10.41 -4.92 6.85
N THR A 66 -9.13 -5.24 6.66
CA THR A 66 -8.27 -4.51 5.72
C THR A 66 -7.44 -5.50 4.94
N LEU A 67 -7.55 -5.44 3.62
CA LEU A 67 -6.72 -6.19 2.70
C LEU A 67 -5.56 -5.30 2.25
N VAL A 68 -4.32 -5.81 2.38
CA VAL A 68 -3.10 -5.14 1.91
C VAL A 68 -2.49 -6.00 0.80
N PHE A 69 -2.22 -5.41 -0.37
CA PHE A 69 -1.77 -6.14 -1.56
C PHE A 69 -0.87 -5.27 -2.44
N GLY A 70 -0.02 -5.91 -3.27
CA GLY A 70 0.98 -5.24 -4.11
C GLY A 70 2.42 -5.45 -3.62
N PRO A 71 3.43 -5.03 -4.42
CA PRO A 71 4.84 -5.17 -4.06
C PRO A 71 5.20 -4.29 -2.87
N GLU A 72 6.35 -4.56 -2.25
CA GLU A 72 6.73 -3.94 -0.97
C GLU A 72 6.72 -2.41 -1.01
N ASP A 73 7.16 -1.85 -2.13
CA ASP A 73 7.23 -0.40 -2.38
C ASP A 73 5.90 0.22 -2.86
N MET A 74 4.91 -0.60 -3.25
CA MET A 74 3.61 -0.13 -3.75
C MET A 74 2.43 -0.90 -3.15
N LYS A 75 2.42 -1.05 -1.82
CA LYS A 75 1.29 -1.66 -1.10
C LYS A 75 0.03 -0.80 -1.21
N LYS A 76 -1.01 -1.35 -1.84
CA LYS A 76 -2.38 -0.83 -1.83
C LYS A 76 -3.16 -1.40 -0.65
N LYS A 77 -4.20 -0.68 -0.24
CA LYS A 77 -5.09 -1.07 0.87
C LYS A 77 -6.54 -0.87 0.51
N ALA A 78 -7.34 -1.84 0.88
CA ALA A 78 -8.80 -1.75 0.86
C ALA A 78 -9.32 -2.08 2.26
N SER A 79 -10.12 -1.18 2.85
CA SER A 79 -10.74 -1.40 4.16
C SER A 79 -12.23 -1.67 4.00
N PHE A 80 -12.78 -2.52 4.85
CA PHE A 80 -14.16 -2.99 4.79
C PHE A 80 -14.80 -2.90 6.18
N CYS A 81 -16.05 -2.45 6.24
CA CYS A 81 -16.77 -2.27 7.49
C CYS A 81 -17.35 -3.58 8.07
N ALA A 82 -17.43 -4.63 7.26
CA ALA A 82 -17.99 -5.94 7.61
C ALA A 82 -17.42 -7.05 6.70
N ILE A 83 -17.62 -8.30 7.08
CA ILE A 83 -17.14 -9.47 6.33
C ILE A 83 -17.82 -9.57 4.96
N ASP A 84 -19.13 -9.30 4.87
CA ASP A 84 -19.87 -9.33 3.60
C ASP A 84 -19.28 -8.37 2.56
N CYS A 85 -18.81 -7.19 3.00
CA CYS A 85 -18.15 -6.23 2.11
C CYS A 85 -16.78 -6.75 1.64
N LEU A 86 -16.04 -7.47 2.49
CA LEU A 86 -14.81 -8.13 2.10
C LEU A 86 -15.09 -9.25 1.09
N GLU A 87 -16.07 -10.12 1.36
CA GLU A 87 -16.45 -11.21 0.48
C GLU A 87 -16.90 -10.70 -0.89
N HIS A 88 -17.79 -9.71 -0.92
CA HIS A 88 -18.22 -9.06 -2.15
C HIS A 88 -17.03 -8.50 -2.95
N PHE A 89 -16.07 -7.87 -2.28
CA PHE A 89 -14.87 -7.38 -2.94
C PHE A 89 -14.03 -8.51 -3.54
N LEU A 90 -13.81 -9.60 -2.79
CA LEU A 90 -13.03 -10.76 -3.25
C LEU A 90 -13.69 -11.50 -4.42
N SER A 91 -15.02 -11.63 -4.41
CA SER A 91 -15.78 -12.26 -5.49
C SER A 91 -15.63 -11.50 -6.81
N ASN A 92 -15.60 -10.16 -6.75
CA ASN A 92 -15.46 -9.28 -7.91
C ASN A 92 -13.99 -8.96 -8.24
N LEU A 93 -13.03 -9.43 -7.45
CA LEU A 93 -11.61 -9.13 -7.63
C LEU A 93 -11.08 -9.55 -9.01
N LYS A 94 -11.64 -10.63 -9.58
CA LYS A 94 -11.29 -11.12 -10.92
C LYS A 94 -11.64 -10.11 -12.01
N ASP A 95 -12.72 -9.36 -11.83
CA ASP A 95 -13.18 -8.35 -12.78
C ASP A 95 -12.37 -7.05 -12.62
N PHE A 96 -11.86 -6.77 -11.42
CA PHE A 96 -10.95 -5.65 -11.16
C PHE A 96 -9.49 -5.93 -11.58
N CYS A 97 -9.07 -7.18 -11.60
CA CYS A 97 -7.74 -7.63 -12.04
C CYS A 97 -7.65 -7.87 -13.57
N GLY A 98 -8.30 -6.99 -14.34
CA GLY A 98 -8.15 -6.95 -15.79
C GLY A 98 -6.76 -6.46 -16.21
N ASP A 99 -6.02 -7.38 -16.84
CA ASP A 99 -4.85 -7.19 -17.73
C ASP A 99 -3.51 -6.69 -17.17
N ASP A 100 -2.83 -7.54 -16.40
CA ASP A 100 -1.34 -7.58 -16.38
C ASP A 100 -0.75 -9.02 -16.33
N ASN A 101 -1.58 -10.07 -16.36
CA ASN A 101 -1.14 -11.47 -16.18
C ASN A 101 -1.52 -12.43 -17.33
N THR A 102 -2.02 -11.94 -18.45
CA THR A 102 -2.51 -12.78 -19.55
C THR A 102 -1.40 -13.49 -20.35
N THR A 103 -0.12 -13.18 -20.10
CA THR A 103 1.00 -13.82 -20.82
C THR A 103 1.53 -15.09 -20.13
N PHE A 104 1.39 -15.22 -18.81
CA PHE A 104 1.96 -16.36 -18.07
C PHE A 104 1.00 -17.56 -17.98
N ILE A 105 -0.29 -17.31 -17.71
CA ILE A 105 -1.29 -18.39 -17.55
C ILE A 105 -1.64 -19.06 -18.89
N LYS A 106 -1.50 -18.35 -20.03
CA LYS A 106 -1.71 -18.95 -21.37
C LYS A 106 -0.61 -19.95 -21.77
N ARG A 107 0.56 -19.95 -21.13
CA ARG A 107 1.63 -20.93 -21.39
C ARG A 107 1.39 -22.26 -20.66
N ILE A 108 0.88 -22.23 -19.42
CA ILE A 108 0.66 -23.44 -18.63
C ILE A 108 -0.48 -24.30 -19.23
N ARG A 109 -1.54 -23.68 -19.75
CA ARG A 109 -2.67 -24.41 -20.37
C ARG A 109 -2.37 -25.03 -21.75
N LYS A 110 -1.21 -24.77 -22.35
CA LYS A 110 -0.82 -25.37 -23.65
C LYS A 110 0.07 -26.59 -23.50
N THR A 111 0.69 -26.82 -22.35
CA THR A 111 1.53 -27.99 -22.09
C THR A 111 0.72 -29.22 -21.66
N ASP A 112 -0.45 -29.05 -21.07
CA ASP A 112 -1.26 -30.18 -20.56
C ASP A 112 -2.24 -30.78 -21.59
N ARG A 113 -2.22 -30.32 -22.85
CA ARG A 113 -3.05 -30.87 -23.94
C ARG A 113 -2.28 -31.64 -25.02
N LYS A 114 -1.03 -32.01 -24.75
CA LYS A 114 -0.20 -32.83 -25.65
C LYS A 114 0.20 -34.19 -25.09
N HIS A 115 -0.48 -34.67 -24.05
CA HIS A 115 -0.21 -35.99 -23.45
C HIS A 115 -1.44 -36.89 -23.35
N GLU A 116 -2.37 -36.77 -24.30
CA GLU A 116 -3.59 -37.58 -24.31
C GLU A 116 -4.09 -37.91 -25.72
N ARG A 117 -3.17 -38.02 -26.69
CA ARG A 117 -3.39 -38.68 -27.98
C ARG A 117 -2.05 -39.14 -28.52
N ASP A 118 -1.65 -40.34 -28.11
CA ASP A 118 -0.98 -41.37 -28.89
C ASP A 118 -1.23 -42.72 -28.19
#